data_AF-A0A4Y7QE04-F1
#
_entry.id   AF-A0A4Y7QE04-F1
#
_cell.length_a   1.000
_cell.length_b   1.000
_cell.length_c   1.000
_cell.angle_alpha   90.00
_cell.angle_beta   90.00
_cell.angle_gamma   90.00
#
_symmetry.space_group_name_H-M   'P 1'
#
loop_
_entity.id
_entity.type
_entity.pdbx_description
1 polymer ?
#
loop_
_entity_poly.entity_id
_entity_poly.type
_entity_poly.pdbx_seq_one_letter_code
_entity_poly.pdbx_strand_id
1 'polypeptide(L)'
;MAPTSPPTYTAHSPAQAEPPSGFRLPLNTDGPFPPPQQTLPAPFVEGDGHNPVFVGSAIFPNGVHPCKISPALGATPCRVPYGGTEVEHRGRYDLLPFKPDMMEWVPASGGKIPYGRRPIEGGYDDGGAKLYHAFATVNGVRVPGKTGEHLYGANVAYNGSEHCFSSGYEILFVQFLLVSQSNF
;
A
#
# COMPACT_ATOMS: atom_id res chain seq x y z
N MET A 1 45.57 38.78 7.85
CA MET A 1 44.96 37.43 7.77
C MET A 1 43.46 37.61 7.62
N ALA A 2 42.90 37.30 6.45
CA ALA A 2 41.45 37.33 6.22
C ALA A 2 40.86 35.94 6.52
N PRO A 3 39.64 35.86 7.10
CA PRO A 3 39.00 34.57 7.35
C PRO A 3 38.60 33.92 6.02
N THR A 4 38.99 32.67 5.82
CA THR A 4 38.59 31.83 4.69
C THR A 4 37.10 31.49 4.82
N SER A 5 36.30 31.85 3.82
CA SER A 5 34.92 31.39 3.69
C SER A 5 34.86 29.85 3.70
N PRO A 6 33.83 29.23 4.32
CA PRO A 6 33.66 27.79 4.24
C PRO A 6 33.37 27.35 2.79
N PRO A 7 33.77 26.13 2.39
CA PRO A 7 33.54 25.64 1.05
C PRO A 7 32.04 25.58 0.75
N THR A 8 31.67 26.09 -0.42
CA THR A 8 30.32 26.03 -0.96
C THR A 8 29.93 24.57 -1.13
N TYR A 9 28.98 24.08 -0.33
CA TYR A 9 28.36 22.78 -0.55
C TYR A 9 27.63 22.82 -1.89
N THR A 10 28.22 22.18 -2.90
CA THR A 10 27.54 21.91 -4.16
C THR A 10 26.47 20.87 -3.86
N ALA A 11 25.21 21.30 -3.81
CA ALA A 11 24.07 20.40 -3.68
C ALA A 11 23.89 19.62 -4.99
N HIS A 12 24.64 18.53 -5.12
CA HIS A 12 24.39 17.47 -6.09
C HIS A 12 24.18 16.17 -5.34
N SER A 13 23.03 16.06 -4.66
CA SER A 13 22.47 14.75 -4.33
C SER A 13 21.53 14.37 -5.48
N PRO A 14 21.77 13.25 -6.18
CA PRO A 14 20.78 12.75 -7.13
C PRO A 14 19.48 12.46 -6.36
N ALA A 15 18.34 12.79 -6.95
CA ALA A 15 17.02 12.52 -6.39
C ALA A 15 16.97 11.09 -5.83
N GLN A 16 16.74 10.97 -4.53
CA GLN A 16 16.72 9.69 -3.83
C GLN A 16 15.63 8.81 -4.47
N ALA A 17 16.02 7.68 -5.05
CA ALA A 17 15.07 6.75 -5.68
C ALA A 17 14.02 6.31 -4.64
N GLU A 18 12.75 6.25 -5.04
CA GLU A 18 11.67 5.85 -4.12
C GLU A 18 11.95 4.46 -3.51
N PRO A 19 11.73 4.29 -2.19
CA PRO A 19 11.93 3.00 -1.55
C PRO A 19 10.98 1.94 -2.14
N PRO A 20 11.32 0.63 -2.08
CA PRO A 20 10.45 -0.45 -2.60
C PRO A 20 9.03 -0.44 -2.03
N SER A 21 8.87 0.04 -0.79
CA SER A 21 7.58 0.21 -0.13
C SER A 21 6.82 1.46 -0.55
N GLY A 22 7.42 2.37 -1.33
CA GLY A 22 6.94 3.74 -1.48
C GLY A 22 7.07 4.56 -0.18
N PHE A 23 6.83 5.87 -0.28
CA PHE A 23 6.76 6.74 0.89
C PHE A 23 5.46 6.51 1.67
N ARG A 24 5.57 6.46 2.99
CA ARG A 24 4.48 6.12 3.90
C ARG A 24 4.12 7.27 4.82
N LEU A 25 2.84 7.39 5.13
CA LEU A 25 2.33 8.29 6.16
C LEU A 25 2.07 7.46 7.43
N PRO A 26 2.90 7.60 8.49
CA PRO A 26 2.71 6.84 9.72
C PRO A 26 1.53 7.35 10.52
N LEU A 27 0.66 6.43 10.93
CA LEU A 27 -0.59 6.69 11.66
C LEU A 27 -0.70 5.78 12.88
N ASN A 28 -1.59 6.14 13.78
CA ASN A 28 -1.94 5.36 14.95
C ASN A 28 -3.45 5.44 15.16
N THR A 29 -4.07 4.37 15.65
CA THR A 29 -5.53 4.33 15.92
C THR A 29 -6.00 5.39 16.89
N ASP A 30 -5.13 5.85 17.79
CA ASP A 30 -5.46 6.88 18.77
C ASP A 30 -5.20 8.31 18.25
N GLY A 31 -4.68 8.43 17.02
CA GLY A 31 -4.36 9.69 16.38
C GLY A 31 -5.47 10.19 15.44
N PRO A 32 -5.47 11.50 15.10
CA PRO A 32 -6.39 12.03 14.11
C PRO A 32 -6.09 11.46 12.73
N PHE A 33 -7.14 11.26 11.93
CA PHE A 33 -6.95 10.91 10.52
C PHE A 33 -6.45 12.14 9.73
N PRO A 34 -5.43 12.01 8.86
CA PRO A 34 -4.84 13.14 8.16
C PRO A 34 -5.80 13.78 7.15
N PRO A 35 -5.61 15.07 6.81
CA PRO A 35 -6.41 15.72 5.79
C PRO A 35 -6.04 15.23 4.37
N PRO A 36 -6.92 15.40 3.37
CA PRO A 36 -6.74 14.90 2.01
C PRO A 36 -5.43 15.30 1.31
N GLN A 37 -4.86 16.46 1.67
CA GLN A 37 -3.57 16.94 1.15
C GLN A 37 -2.40 16.01 1.50
N GLN A 38 -2.52 15.23 2.56
CA GLN A 38 -1.49 14.27 2.99
C GLN A 38 -1.81 12.85 2.52
N THR A 39 -3.08 12.44 2.58
CA THR A 39 -3.48 11.07 2.20
C THR A 39 -3.48 10.86 0.69
N LEU A 40 -3.61 11.95 -0.08
CA LEU A 40 -4.00 11.95 -1.49
C LEU A 40 -5.41 11.34 -1.69
N PRO A 41 -5.98 11.35 -2.91
CA PRO A 41 -7.25 10.69 -3.19
C PRO A 41 -7.20 9.18 -2.91
N ALA A 42 -8.27 8.65 -2.34
CA ALA A 42 -8.42 7.21 -2.12
C ALA A 42 -8.62 6.46 -3.44
N PRO A 43 -7.96 5.30 -3.66
CA PRO A 43 -8.16 4.48 -4.86
C PRO A 43 -9.47 3.69 -4.86
N PHE A 44 -10.13 3.57 -3.70
CA PHE A 44 -11.35 2.77 -3.51
C PHE A 44 -12.38 3.52 -2.67
N VAL A 45 -13.60 2.98 -2.65
CA VAL A 45 -14.72 3.40 -1.78
C VAL A 45 -15.33 2.16 -1.12
N GLU A 46 -15.99 2.34 0.01
CA GLU A 46 -16.81 1.31 0.66
C GLU A 46 -17.99 0.90 -0.24
N GLY A 47 -18.72 -0.14 0.17
CA GLY A 47 -19.87 -0.65 -0.59
C GLY A 47 -21.02 0.34 -0.78
N ASP A 48 -21.06 1.44 -0.01
CA ASP A 48 -21.99 2.55 -0.21
C ASP A 48 -21.62 3.50 -1.35
N GLY A 49 -20.41 3.38 -1.90
CA GLY A 49 -19.92 4.21 -3.00
C GLY A 49 -19.45 5.62 -2.59
N HIS A 50 -19.46 5.95 -1.30
CA HIS A 50 -19.21 7.31 -0.79
C HIS A 50 -18.02 7.38 0.16
N ASN A 51 -17.86 6.40 1.04
CA ASN A 51 -16.82 6.46 2.06
C ASN A 51 -15.45 6.05 1.47
N PRO A 52 -14.40 6.88 1.59
CA PRO A 52 -13.10 6.60 0.97
C PRO A 52 -12.37 5.45 1.65
N VAL A 53 -11.77 4.58 0.83
CA VAL A 53 -10.97 3.43 1.29
C VAL A 53 -9.55 3.54 0.75
N PHE A 54 -8.60 3.63 1.68
CA PHE A 54 -7.18 3.74 1.42
C PHE A 54 -6.48 2.40 1.59
N VAL A 55 -5.27 2.31 1.03
CA VAL A 55 -4.37 1.16 1.19
C VAL A 55 -3.24 1.52 2.16
N GLY A 56 -2.79 0.56 2.94
CA GLY A 56 -1.70 0.77 3.88
C GLY A 56 -1.20 -0.53 4.47
N SER A 57 -0.40 -0.43 5.52
CA SER A 57 0.21 -1.58 6.18
C SER A 57 0.07 -1.49 7.70
N ALA A 58 -0.54 -2.49 8.32
CA ALA A 58 -0.66 -2.62 9.76
C ALA A 58 0.61 -3.26 10.37
N ILE A 59 1.09 -2.70 11.48
CA ILE A 59 2.30 -3.18 12.16
C ILE A 59 1.90 -4.15 13.29
N PHE A 60 2.19 -5.43 13.10
CA PHE A 60 2.04 -6.48 14.12
C PHE A 60 3.38 -6.74 14.82
N PRO A 61 3.39 -7.44 15.98
CA PRO A 61 4.64 -7.76 16.67
C PRO A 61 5.67 -8.50 15.81
N ASN A 62 5.21 -9.42 14.93
CA ASN A 62 6.07 -10.29 14.13
C ASN A 62 5.92 -10.09 12.62
N GLY A 63 5.12 -9.12 12.18
CA GLY A 63 4.76 -8.96 10.78
C GLY A 63 4.28 -7.57 10.43
N VAL A 64 4.28 -7.26 9.13
CA VAL A 64 3.73 -6.02 8.59
C VAL A 64 2.77 -6.41 7.47
N HIS A 65 1.47 -6.20 7.69
CA HIS A 65 0.44 -6.73 6.80
C HIS A 65 -0.26 -5.63 6.02
N PRO A 66 -0.36 -5.75 4.68
CA PRO A 66 -1.22 -4.88 3.89
C PRO A 66 -2.67 -4.91 4.39
N CYS A 67 -3.29 -3.74 4.45
CA CYS A 67 -4.58 -3.54 5.10
C CYS A 67 -5.48 -2.58 4.32
N LYS A 68 -6.79 -2.72 4.57
CA LYS A 68 -7.82 -1.72 4.24
C LYS A 68 -7.82 -0.64 5.32
N ILE A 69 -7.84 0.63 4.92
CA ILE A 69 -7.99 1.77 5.83
C ILE A 69 -9.24 2.55 5.44
N SER A 70 -10.21 2.62 6.34
CA SER A 70 -11.47 3.31 6.14
C SER A 70 -11.79 4.17 7.36
N PRO A 71 -11.64 5.51 7.26
CA PRO A 71 -11.96 6.42 8.36
C PRO A 71 -13.41 6.30 8.86
N ALA A 72 -14.33 5.85 7.98
CA ALA A 72 -15.73 5.65 8.31
C ALA A 72 -15.97 4.52 9.34
N LEU A 73 -15.00 3.62 9.54
CA LEU A 73 -15.06 2.56 10.56
C LEU A 73 -14.78 3.08 11.98
N GLY A 74 -14.52 4.38 12.15
CA GLY A 74 -14.40 5.04 13.45
C GLY A 74 -13.10 4.71 14.18
N ALA A 75 -13.22 4.25 15.44
CA ALA A 75 -12.08 4.10 16.36
C ALA A 75 -11.01 3.10 15.89
N THR A 76 -11.37 2.18 15.00
CA THR A 76 -10.43 1.25 14.36
C THR A 76 -10.58 1.39 12.85
N PRO A 77 -9.87 2.31 12.18
CA PRO A 77 -10.02 2.50 10.73
C PRO A 77 -9.31 1.41 9.91
N CYS A 78 -8.38 0.68 10.52
CA CYS A 78 -7.54 -0.32 9.85
C CYS A 78 -8.12 -1.74 10.01
N ARG A 79 -8.26 -2.44 8.88
CA ARG A 79 -8.77 -3.82 8.80
C ARG A 79 -7.78 -4.69 8.02
N VAL A 80 -7.42 -5.83 8.59
CA VAL A 80 -6.36 -6.70 8.07
C VAL A 80 -6.94 -8.08 7.77
N PRO A 81 -6.77 -8.63 6.56
CA PRO A 81 -7.09 -10.03 6.30
C PRO A 81 -6.04 -10.89 7.00
N TYR A 82 -6.41 -11.61 8.06
CA TYR A 82 -5.48 -12.42 8.83
C TYR A 82 -6.17 -13.59 9.54
N GLY A 83 -5.61 -14.79 9.40
CA GLY A 83 -6.07 -15.99 10.11
C GLY A 83 -7.50 -16.40 9.81
N GLY A 84 -8.00 -16.15 8.58
CA GLY A 84 -9.38 -16.42 8.18
C GLY A 84 -10.38 -15.32 8.56
N THR A 85 -9.93 -14.23 9.19
CA THR A 85 -10.81 -13.17 9.73
C THR A 85 -10.45 -11.78 9.20
N GLU A 86 -11.41 -10.88 9.26
CA GLU A 86 -11.16 -9.44 9.16
C GLU A 86 -10.76 -8.93 10.56
N VAL A 87 -9.45 -8.79 10.78
CA VAL A 87 -8.92 -8.32 12.06
C VAL A 87 -9.01 -6.80 12.16
N GLU A 88 -9.60 -6.32 13.25
CA GLU A 88 -9.51 -4.91 13.64
C GLU A 88 -8.12 -4.62 14.21
N HIS A 89 -7.33 -3.82 13.51
CA HIS A 89 -5.99 -3.47 13.98
C HIS A 89 -6.03 -2.30 14.96
N ARG A 90 -5.20 -2.38 16.01
CA ARG A 90 -4.98 -1.32 17.02
C ARG A 90 -3.50 -0.97 17.11
N GLY A 91 -3.20 0.31 17.24
CA GLY A 91 -1.83 0.83 17.29
C GLY A 91 -1.35 1.36 15.93
N ARG A 92 -0.07 1.16 15.61
CA ARG A 92 0.58 1.79 14.46
C ARG A 92 0.22 1.12 13.14
N TYR A 93 -0.09 1.92 12.14
CA TYR A 93 -0.25 1.51 10.75
C TYR A 93 0.23 2.63 9.82
N ASP A 94 0.66 2.27 8.62
CA ASP A 94 1.27 3.19 7.67
C ASP A 94 0.41 3.28 6.40
N LEU A 95 -0.18 4.44 6.13
CA LEU A 95 -0.95 4.68 4.90
C LEU A 95 0.02 4.84 3.71
N LEU A 96 -0.34 4.26 2.56
CA LEU A 96 0.34 4.49 1.29
C LEU A 96 -0.48 5.48 0.46
N PRO A 97 0.00 6.71 0.25
CA PRO A 97 -0.64 7.63 -0.68
C PRO A 97 -0.58 7.07 -2.09
N PHE A 98 -1.74 6.83 -2.71
CA PHE A 98 -1.82 6.32 -4.07
C PHE A 98 -1.59 7.46 -5.07
N LYS A 99 -0.65 7.26 -6.00
CA LYS A 99 -0.28 8.22 -7.04
C LYS A 99 -0.52 7.59 -8.41
N PRO A 100 -1.64 7.88 -9.11
CA PRO A 100 -2.02 7.20 -10.35
C PRO A 100 -1.07 7.45 -11.53
N ASP A 101 -0.21 8.45 -11.41
CA ASP A 101 0.85 8.86 -12.33
C ASP A 101 2.18 8.09 -12.14
N MET A 102 2.28 7.34 -11.04
CA MET A 102 3.48 6.56 -10.67
C MET A 102 3.16 5.13 -10.24
N MET A 103 1.89 4.79 -10.11
CA MET A 103 1.44 3.50 -9.61
C MET A 103 0.31 2.97 -10.47
N GLU A 104 0.35 1.68 -10.74
CA GLU A 104 -0.66 1.01 -11.54
C GLU A 104 -1.05 -0.33 -10.91
N TRP A 105 -2.34 -0.64 -11.01
CA TRP A 105 -2.88 -1.94 -10.62
C TRP A 105 -2.80 -2.88 -11.81
N VAL A 106 -2.24 -4.08 -11.59
CA VAL A 106 -2.04 -5.04 -12.67
C VAL A 106 -2.62 -6.41 -12.32
N PRO A 107 -3.42 -7.01 -13.23
CA PRO A 107 -4.00 -8.33 -13.05
C PRO A 107 -2.97 -9.40 -12.72
N ALA A 108 -3.32 -10.25 -11.78
CA ALA A 108 -2.51 -11.38 -11.36
C ALA A 108 -3.37 -12.61 -11.00
N SER A 109 -2.69 -13.74 -10.85
CA SER A 109 -3.30 -14.99 -10.39
C SER A 109 -2.26 -15.89 -9.73
N GLY A 110 -2.72 -16.78 -8.85
CA GLY A 110 -1.93 -17.83 -8.22
C GLY A 110 -0.79 -17.33 -7.34
N GLY A 111 -0.88 -16.12 -6.80
CA GLY A 111 0.21 -15.46 -6.06
C GLY A 111 1.37 -14.99 -6.92
N LYS A 112 1.28 -15.16 -8.26
CA LYS A 112 2.39 -14.85 -9.17
C LYS A 112 2.58 -13.34 -9.29
N ILE A 113 3.82 -12.91 -9.14
CA ILE A 113 4.23 -11.54 -9.42
C ILE A 113 4.58 -11.43 -10.92
N PRO A 114 3.86 -10.62 -11.71
CA PRO A 114 4.22 -10.33 -13.10
C PRO A 114 5.72 -10.06 -13.33
N TYR A 115 6.35 -10.85 -14.21
CA TYR A 115 7.78 -10.77 -14.51
C TYR A 115 8.17 -9.39 -15.05
N GLY A 116 9.36 -8.91 -14.66
CA GLY A 116 9.92 -7.64 -15.13
C GLY A 116 9.23 -6.39 -14.55
N ARG A 117 8.30 -6.56 -13.61
CA ARG A 117 7.58 -5.45 -12.96
C ARG A 117 7.97 -5.35 -11.49
N ARG A 118 7.93 -4.14 -10.94
CA ARG A 118 8.29 -3.85 -9.55
C ARG A 118 7.04 -3.67 -8.68
N PRO A 119 6.59 -4.71 -7.94
CA PRO A 119 5.44 -4.57 -7.06
C PRO A 119 5.78 -3.65 -5.88
N ILE A 120 4.79 -2.93 -5.36
CA ILE A 120 4.99 -2.11 -4.16
C ILE A 120 4.94 -3.02 -2.94
N GLU A 121 6.06 -3.08 -2.21
CA GLU A 121 6.16 -3.88 -0.99
C GLU A 121 5.22 -3.30 0.08
N GLY A 122 4.39 -4.17 0.66
CA GLY A 122 3.47 -3.84 1.73
C GLY A 122 3.83 -4.41 3.09
N GLY A 123 4.88 -5.23 3.16
CA GLY A 123 5.45 -5.74 4.39
C GLY A 123 5.87 -7.20 4.25
N TYR A 124 5.69 -7.96 5.33
CA TYR A 124 6.07 -9.37 5.42
C TYR A 124 5.18 -10.08 6.46
N ASP A 125 5.01 -11.39 6.30
CA ASP A 125 4.27 -12.21 7.26
C ASP A 125 5.12 -12.65 8.46
N ASP A 126 4.54 -13.40 9.39
CA ASP A 126 5.24 -13.93 10.57
C ASP A 126 6.45 -14.83 10.23
N GLY A 127 6.52 -15.37 9.01
CA GLY A 127 7.65 -16.14 8.49
C GLY A 127 8.71 -15.29 7.78
N GLY A 128 8.50 -13.97 7.67
CA GLY A 128 9.36 -13.04 6.95
C GLY A 128 9.16 -13.04 5.43
N ALA A 129 8.17 -13.77 4.91
CA ALA A 129 7.88 -13.81 3.49
C ALA A 129 7.22 -12.50 3.04
N LYS A 130 7.68 -11.94 1.92
CA LYS A 130 7.21 -10.64 1.42
C LYS A 130 5.72 -10.64 1.11
N LEU A 131 5.09 -9.52 1.44
CA LEU A 131 3.71 -9.21 1.11
C LEU A 131 3.63 -7.95 0.24
N TYR A 132 2.70 -7.95 -0.70
CA TYR A 132 2.43 -6.83 -1.61
C TYR A 132 0.98 -6.37 -1.48
N HIS A 133 0.72 -5.12 -1.86
CA HIS A 133 -0.62 -4.56 -1.90
C HIS A 133 -1.40 -5.19 -3.05
N ALA A 134 -2.58 -5.71 -2.75
CA ALA A 134 -3.51 -6.23 -3.74
C ALA A 134 -4.91 -5.67 -3.51
N PHE A 135 -5.80 -5.81 -4.49
CA PHE A 135 -7.24 -5.72 -4.26
C PHE A 135 -7.96 -6.84 -5.00
N ALA A 136 -9.10 -7.24 -4.47
CA ALA A 136 -10.04 -8.15 -5.12
C ALA A 136 -11.46 -7.61 -5.00
N THR A 137 -12.37 -8.09 -5.85
CA THR A 137 -13.78 -7.67 -5.82
C THR A 137 -14.61 -8.66 -5.01
N VAL A 138 -15.22 -8.20 -3.92
CA VAL A 138 -16.16 -8.98 -3.08
C VAL A 138 -17.54 -8.33 -3.19
N ASN A 139 -18.52 -9.06 -3.71
CA ASN A 139 -19.90 -8.56 -3.88
C ASN A 139 -20.00 -7.19 -4.60
N GLY A 140 -19.17 -6.99 -5.63
CA GLY A 140 -19.12 -5.73 -6.39
C GLY A 140 -18.26 -4.63 -5.77
N VAL A 141 -17.73 -4.82 -4.56
CA VAL A 141 -16.86 -3.87 -3.87
C VAL A 141 -15.40 -4.22 -4.10
N ARG A 142 -14.58 -3.25 -4.52
CA ARG A 142 -13.13 -3.43 -4.66
C ARG A 142 -12.47 -3.24 -3.28
N VAL A 143 -11.97 -4.33 -2.71
CA VAL A 143 -11.46 -4.37 -1.34
C VAL A 143 -9.94 -4.54 -1.37
N PRO A 144 -9.16 -3.61 -0.80
CA PRO A 144 -7.71 -3.79 -0.70
C PRO A 144 -7.33 -4.82 0.38
N GLY A 145 -6.18 -5.44 0.18
CA GLY A 145 -5.62 -6.47 1.05
C GLY A 145 -4.20 -6.83 0.65
N LYS A 146 -3.85 -8.10 0.84
CA LYS A 146 -2.47 -8.61 0.69
C LYS A 146 -2.39 -9.72 -0.34
N THR A 147 -1.22 -9.83 -0.97
CA THR A 147 -0.82 -11.02 -1.74
C THR A 147 0.65 -11.33 -1.46
N GLY A 148 1.08 -12.54 -1.79
CA GLY A 148 2.45 -13.01 -1.72
C GLY A 148 2.56 -14.34 -2.46
N GLU A 149 3.75 -14.68 -2.94
CA GLU A 149 3.96 -15.92 -3.71
C GLU A 149 3.57 -17.16 -2.88
N HIS A 150 3.79 -17.11 -1.57
CA HIS A 150 3.44 -18.16 -0.61
C HIS A 150 1.93 -18.22 -0.27
N LEU A 151 1.15 -17.19 -0.60
CA LEU A 151 -0.29 -17.15 -0.36
C LEU A 151 -1.11 -17.75 -1.51
N TYR A 152 -0.49 -18.02 -2.66
CA TYR A 152 -1.13 -18.57 -3.86
C TYR A 152 -2.34 -17.77 -4.37
N GLY A 153 -2.46 -16.50 -3.96
CA GLY A 153 -3.59 -15.62 -4.28
C GLY A 153 -3.54 -14.28 -3.55
N ALA A 154 -4.66 -13.57 -3.55
CA ALA A 154 -4.88 -12.37 -2.74
C ALA A 154 -5.89 -12.65 -1.62
N ASN A 155 -5.63 -12.07 -0.45
CA ASN A 155 -6.51 -12.12 0.71
C ASN A 155 -7.02 -10.71 1.00
N VAL A 156 -8.33 -10.54 1.19
CA VAL A 156 -8.97 -9.25 1.44
C VAL A 156 -9.94 -9.34 2.63
N ALA A 157 -10.04 -8.26 3.41
CA ALA A 157 -10.85 -8.21 4.62
C ALA A 157 -12.22 -7.58 4.32
N TYR A 158 -13.28 -8.38 4.40
CA TYR A 158 -14.63 -7.92 4.07
C TYR A 158 -15.70 -8.62 4.92
N ASN A 159 -16.52 -7.79 5.59
CA ASN A 159 -17.69 -8.20 6.36
C ASN A 159 -17.39 -9.27 7.43
N GLY A 160 -16.31 -9.06 8.20
CA GLY A 160 -15.89 -9.92 9.30
C GLY A 160 -14.97 -11.08 8.91
N SER A 161 -14.77 -11.35 7.62
CA SER A 161 -14.01 -12.51 7.13
C SER A 161 -12.83 -12.11 6.25
N GLU A 162 -11.81 -13.00 6.22
CA GLU A 162 -10.78 -13.00 5.19
C GLU A 162 -11.29 -13.79 3.97
N HIS A 163 -11.28 -13.15 2.80
CA HIS A 163 -11.67 -13.78 1.53
C HIS A 163 -10.42 -14.01 0.69
N CYS A 164 -10.24 -15.24 0.20
CA CYS A 164 -9.07 -15.66 -0.56
C CYS A 164 -9.41 -15.84 -2.04
N PHE A 165 -8.62 -15.21 -2.92
CA PHE A 165 -8.82 -15.21 -4.37
C PHE A 165 -7.56 -15.74 -5.07
N SER A 166 -7.65 -16.90 -5.71
CA SER A 166 -6.56 -17.44 -6.52
C SER A 166 -6.45 -16.77 -7.90
N SER A 167 -7.46 -16.02 -8.34
CA SER A 167 -7.47 -15.24 -9.58
C SER A 167 -8.47 -14.09 -9.48
N GLY A 168 -8.50 -13.19 -10.47
CA GLY A 168 -9.44 -12.06 -10.47
C GLY A 168 -9.09 -10.96 -9.48
N TYR A 169 -7.82 -10.87 -9.09
CA TYR A 169 -7.27 -9.81 -8.25
C TYR A 169 -6.17 -9.07 -9.01
N GLU A 170 -5.82 -7.89 -8.51
CA GLU A 170 -4.72 -7.08 -9.06
C GLU A 170 -3.72 -6.75 -7.95
N ILE A 171 -2.46 -6.55 -8.34
CA ILE A 171 -1.36 -6.17 -7.45
C ILE A 171 -0.94 -4.75 -7.81
N LEU A 172 -0.55 -3.96 -6.80
CA LEU A 172 -0.04 -2.60 -7.00
C LEU A 172 1.43 -2.64 -7.42
N PHE A 173 1.76 -1.96 -8.51
CA PHE A 173 3.10 -1.84 -9.05
C PHE A 173 3.50 -0.38 -9.22
N VAL A 174 4.82 -0.16 -9.26
CA VAL A 174 5.37 1.10 -9.76
C VAL A 174 5.19 1.15 -11.27
N GLN A 175 4.64 2.25 -11.76
CA GLN A 175 4.52 2.55 -13.18
C GLN A 175 5.88 3.01 -13.71
N PHE A 176 6.40 2.31 -14.71
CA PHE A 176 7.57 2.81 -15.44
C PHE A 176 7.10 3.81 -16.48
N LEU A 177 7.42 5.08 -16.28
CA LEU A 177 7.27 6.07 -17.35
C LEU A 177 8.27 5.71 -18.46
N LEU A 178 7.76 5.38 -19.65
CA LEU A 178 8.58 5.46 -20.85
C LEU A 178 8.96 6.93 -21.02
N VAL A 179 10.19 7.29 -20.67
CA VAL A 179 10.76 8.57 -21.08
C VAL A 179 10.80 8.53 -22.60
N SER A 180 9.85 9.20 -23.25
CA SER A 180 9.98 9.54 -24.66
C SER A 180 11.28 10.32 -24.81
N GLN A 181 12.29 9.69 -25.39
CA GLN A 181 13.47 10.39 -25.90
C GLN A 181 12.98 11.35 -27.00
N SER A 182 12.65 12.57 -26.62
CA SER A 182 12.41 13.65 -27.58
C SER A 182 13.78 14.09 -28.10
N ASN A 183 14.18 13.52 -29.24
CA ASN A 183 15.31 14.02 -30.02
C ASN A 183 15.03 15.46 -30.46
N PHE A 184 15.88 16.41 -30.05
CA PHE A 184 16.28 17.58 -30.83
C PHE A 184 17.72 17.97 -30.47
#